data_AF-A0A9P5W2W3-F1
#
_entry.id   AF-A0A9P5W2W3-F1
#
_cell.length_a   1.000
_cell.length_b   1.000
_cell.length_c   1.000
_cell.angle_alpha   90.00
_cell.angle_beta   90.00
_cell.angle_gamma   90.00
#
_symmetry.space_group_name_H-M   'P 1'
#
loop_
_entity.id
_entity.type
_entity.pdbx_description
1 polymer ?
#
loop_
_entity_poly.entity_id
_entity_poly.type
_entity_poly.pdbx_seq_one_letter_code
_entity_poly.pdbx_strand_id
1 'polypeptide(L)'
;MARSTVADNQLILQRAADSCRDLDDLRYRLHAIQKRLAKIREHPPASSAAADGHIARDEVLTGLLHEAYTLQFQISTLLSATEEPIPERQRITKATGESN
;
A
#
# COMPACT_ATOMS: atom_id res chain seq x y z
N MET A 1 19.20 -12.00 32.83
CA MET A 1 19.57 -11.10 31.72
C MET A 1 18.30 -10.51 31.14
N ALA A 2 17.99 -9.24 31.44
CA ALA A 2 16.88 -8.48 30.86
C ALA A 2 17.46 -7.48 29.85
N ARG A 3 17.87 -7.97 28.70
CA ARG A 3 18.00 -7.14 27.48
C ARG A 3 16.92 -7.63 26.53
N SER A 4 16.38 -6.73 25.73
CA SER A 4 15.36 -6.98 24.69
C SER A 4 13.91 -6.76 25.13
N THR A 5 13.57 -5.50 25.41
CA THR A 5 12.18 -5.00 25.31
C THR A 5 12.16 -3.65 24.61
N VAL A 6 13.11 -2.76 24.96
CA VAL A 6 13.29 -1.47 24.28
C VAL A 6 13.73 -1.63 22.83
N ALA A 7 14.67 -2.54 22.55
CA ALA A 7 15.14 -2.80 21.19
C ALA A 7 14.03 -3.41 20.31
N ASP A 8 13.21 -4.30 20.87
CA ASP A 8 12.08 -4.91 20.14
C ASP A 8 10.97 -3.89 19.87
N ASN A 9 10.66 -3.02 20.85
CA ASN A 9 9.72 -1.91 20.64
C ASN A 9 10.22 -0.92 19.57
N GLN A 10 11.53 -0.63 19.56
CA GLN A 10 12.12 0.20 18.50
C GLN A 10 12.02 -0.48 17.12
N LEU A 11 12.25 -1.80 17.04
CA LEU A 11 12.12 -2.58 15.81
C LEU A 11 10.68 -2.59 15.26
N ILE A 12 9.68 -2.72 16.13
CA ILE A 12 8.25 -2.68 15.78
C ILE A 12 7.87 -1.29 15.24
N LEU A 13 8.27 -0.22 15.94
CA LEU A 13 7.98 1.16 15.52
C LEU A 13 8.65 1.50 14.18
N GLN A 14 9.88 1.03 13.96
CA GLN A 14 10.59 1.20 12.69
C GLN A 14 9.82 0.55 11.53
N ARG A 15 9.41 -0.71 11.69
CA ARG A 15 8.64 -1.45 10.67
C ARG A 15 7.27 -0.82 10.38
N ALA A 16 6.60 -0.32 11.42
CA ALA A 16 5.34 0.41 11.26
C ALA A 16 5.55 1.71 10.48
N ALA A 17 6.60 2.48 10.81
CA ALA A 17 6.94 3.71 10.10
C ALA A 17 7.32 3.45 8.63
N ASP A 18 8.09 2.39 8.35
CA ASP A 18 8.45 1.97 6.99
C ASP A 18 7.19 1.58 6.19
N SER A 19 6.27 0.82 6.80
CA SER A 19 5.00 0.43 6.16
C SER A 19 4.09 1.63 5.87
N CYS A 20 4.03 2.62 6.78
CA CYS A 20 3.29 3.86 6.55
C CYS A 20 3.89 4.68 5.40
N ARG A 21 5.21 4.73 5.30
CA ARG A 21 5.91 5.42 4.21
C ARG A 21 5.64 4.77 2.85
N ASP A 22 5.67 3.44 2.81
CA ASP A 22 5.36 2.68 1.60
C ASP A 22 3.90 2.90 1.17
N LEU A 23 2.96 2.95 2.11
CA LEU A 23 1.56 3.23 1.82
C LEU A 23 1.35 4.63 1.22
N ASP A 24 2.03 5.64 1.76
CA ASP A 24 1.92 7.02 1.25
C ASP A 24 2.54 7.16 -0.15
N ASP A 25 3.67 6.50 -0.43
CA ASP A 25 4.27 6.47 -1.77
C ASP A 25 3.34 5.80 -2.80
N LEU A 26 2.77 4.65 -2.44
CA LEU A 26 1.82 3.95 -3.31
C LEU A 26 0.56 4.78 -3.58
N ARG A 27 0.03 5.49 -2.57
CA ARG A 27 -1.09 6.42 -2.73
C ARG A 27 -0.74 7.60 -3.63
N TYR A 28 0.45 8.17 -3.47
CA TYR A 28 0.93 9.26 -4.32
C TYR A 28 1.05 8.82 -5.78
N ARG A 29 1.65 7.66 -6.04
CA ARG A 29 1.77 7.08 -7.38
C ARG A 29 0.41 6.80 -8.01
N LEU A 30 -0.53 6.21 -7.25
CA LEU A 30 -1.89 5.97 -7.71
C LEU A 30 -2.58 7.29 -8.10
N HIS A 31 -2.47 8.32 -7.27
CA HIS A 31 -3.04 9.63 -7.54
C HIS A 31 -2.44 10.28 -8.79
N ALA A 32 -1.12 10.12 -9.02
CA ALA A 32 -0.47 10.59 -10.23
C ALA A 32 -1.01 9.90 -11.51
N ILE A 33 -1.25 8.59 -11.45
CA ILE A 33 -1.86 7.85 -12.57
C ILE A 33 -3.30 8.28 -12.80
N GLN A 34 -4.09 8.45 -11.72
CA GLN A 34 -5.46 8.96 -11.83
C GLN A 34 -5.51 10.35 -12.49
N LYS A 35 -4.57 11.24 -12.16
CA LYS A 35 -4.41 12.53 -12.85
C LYS A 35 -4.08 12.38 -14.33
N ARG A 36 -3.19 11.45 -14.69
CA ARG A 36 -2.85 11.16 -16.09
C ARG A 36 -4.06 10.63 -16.86
N LEU A 37 -4.82 9.70 -16.27
CA LEU A 37 -6.07 9.19 -16.84
C LEU A 37 -7.13 10.29 -17.02
N ALA A 38 -7.30 11.16 -16.02
CA ALA A 38 -8.21 12.31 -16.11
C ALA A 38 -7.82 13.26 -17.26
N LYS A 39 -6.53 13.55 -17.41
CA LYS A 39 -6.02 14.39 -18.50
C LYS A 39 -6.29 13.77 -19.88
N ILE A 40 -6.14 12.45 -20.04
CA ILE A 40 -6.47 11.75 -21.29
C ILE A 40 -7.98 11.80 -21.57
N ARG A 41 -8.81 11.75 -20.51
CA ARG A 41 -10.27 11.87 -20.64
C ARG A 41 -10.70 13.27 -21.07
N GLU A 42 -10.11 14.32 -20.49
CA GLU A 42 -10.42 15.73 -20.78
C GLU A 42 -9.86 16.18 -22.13
N HIS A 43 -8.64 15.74 -22.45
CA HIS A 43 -7.94 16.01 -23.68
C HIS A 43 -7.57 14.69 -24.34
N PRO A 44 -8.52 14.03 -25.03
CA PRO A 44 -8.17 12.87 -25.82
C PRO A 44 -7.07 13.31 -26.81
N PRO A 45 -5.91 12.63 -26.84
CA PRO A 45 -4.83 13.00 -27.75
C PRO A 45 -5.42 13.12 -29.16
N ALA A 46 -5.19 14.26 -29.81
CA ALA A 46 -5.74 14.55 -31.12
C ALA A 46 -5.50 13.34 -32.03
N SER A 47 -6.58 12.76 -32.56
CA SER A 47 -6.54 11.61 -33.45
C SER A 47 -5.71 11.99 -34.67
N SER A 48 -4.42 11.63 -34.67
CA SER A 48 -3.65 11.64 -35.90
C SER A 48 -4.07 10.42 -36.69
N ALA A 49 -4.71 10.68 -37.82
CA ALA A 49 -5.22 9.70 -38.76
C ALA A 49 -4.15 8.67 -39.19
N ALA A 50 -4.16 7.51 -38.53
CA ALA A 50 -3.59 6.24 -38.96
C ALA A 50 -4.13 5.16 -38.00
N ALA A 51 -4.49 3.99 -38.51
CA ALA A 51 -4.93 2.85 -37.69
C ALA A 51 -3.93 2.51 -36.56
N ASP A 52 -2.65 2.82 -36.74
CA ASP A 52 -1.57 2.62 -35.77
C ASP A 52 -1.69 3.53 -34.54
N GLY A 53 -2.27 4.73 -34.67
CA GLY A 53 -2.46 5.67 -33.56
C GLY A 53 -3.55 5.24 -32.57
N HIS A 54 -4.50 4.41 -33.03
CA HIS A 54 -5.53 3.85 -32.17
C HIS A 54 -4.98 2.72 -31.28
N ILE A 55 -4.15 1.84 -31.85
CA ILE A 55 -3.50 0.74 -31.11
C ILE A 55 -2.59 1.31 -30.02
N ALA A 56 -1.74 2.29 -30.35
CA ALA A 56 -0.85 2.91 -29.37
C ALA A 56 -1.62 3.61 -28.23
N ARG A 57 -2.78 4.22 -28.51
CA ARG A 57 -3.63 4.84 -27.49
C ARG A 57 -4.23 3.80 -26.56
N ASP A 58 -4.74 2.70 -27.12
CA ASP A 58 -5.37 1.65 -26.33
C ASP A 58 -4.34 0.92 -25.45
N GLU A 59 -3.12 0.73 -25.94
CA GLU A 59 -2.00 0.21 -25.15
C GLU A 59 -1.62 1.15 -24.00
N VAL A 60 -1.52 2.46 -24.23
CA VAL A 60 -1.21 3.44 -23.16
C VAL A 60 -2.31 3.49 -22.12
N LEU A 61 -3.57 3.52 -22.53
CA LEU A 61 -4.71 3.53 -21.62
C LEU A 61 -4.79 2.23 -20.82
N THR A 62 -4.62 1.09 -21.49
CA THR A 62 -4.61 -0.24 -20.86
C THR A 62 -3.45 -0.34 -19.85
N GLY A 63 -2.26 0.16 -20.19
CA GLY A 63 -1.11 0.20 -19.29
C GLY A 63 -1.37 1.03 -18.03
N LEU A 64 -1.92 2.24 -18.18
CA LEU A 64 -2.25 3.10 -17.03
C LEU A 64 -3.35 2.50 -16.14
N LEU A 65 -4.36 1.87 -16.73
CA LEU A 65 -5.41 1.19 -15.98
C LEU A 65 -4.87 -0.02 -15.21
N HIS A 66 -3.99 -0.80 -15.84
CA HIS A 66 -3.34 -1.94 -15.21
C HIS A 66 -2.43 -1.51 -14.04
N GLU A 67 -1.66 -0.44 -14.22
CA GLU A 67 -0.82 0.13 -13.16
C GLU A 67 -1.67 0.63 -11.98
N ALA A 68 -2.78 1.32 -12.26
CA ALA A 68 -3.72 1.76 -11.23
C ALA A 68 -4.32 0.58 -10.44
N TYR A 69 -4.74 -0.48 -11.13
CA TYR A 69 -5.25 -1.69 -10.49
C TYR A 69 -4.20 -2.35 -9.58
N THR A 70 -2.97 -2.47 -10.07
CA THR A 70 -1.87 -3.08 -9.32
C THR A 70 -1.56 -2.30 -8.04
N LEU A 71 -1.51 -0.97 -8.12
CA LEU A 71 -1.30 -0.11 -6.96
C LEU A 71 -2.47 -0.18 -5.98
N GLN A 72 -3.72 -0.20 -6.46
CA GLN A 72 -4.89 -0.39 -5.60
C GLN A 72 -4.85 -1.73 -4.86
N PHE A 73 -4.42 -2.80 -5.53
CA PHE A 73 -4.25 -4.12 -4.92
C PHE A 73 -3.17 -4.10 -3.82
N GLN A 74 -2.01 -3.49 -4.09
CA GLN A 74 -0.92 -3.35 -3.11
C GLN A 74 -1.37 -2.53 -1.88
N ILE A 75 -2.03 -1.40 -2.10
CA ILE A 75 -2.58 -0.56 -1.03
C ILE A 75 -3.58 -1.36 -0.19
N SER A 76 -4.49 -2.09 -0.82
CA SER A 76 -5.48 -2.90 -0.11
C SER A 76 -4.83 -4.00 0.73
N THR A 77 -3.79 -4.65 0.18
CA THR A 77 -3.02 -5.68 0.88
C THR A 77 -2.32 -5.12 2.12
N LEU A 78 -1.68 -3.95 2.00
CA LEU A 78 -1.02 -3.29 3.14
C LEU A 78 -2.02 -2.86 4.21
N LEU A 79 -3.16 -2.29 3.81
CA LEU A 79 -4.22 -1.91 4.75
C LEU A 79 -4.77 -3.13 5.49
N SER A 80 -5.04 -4.23 4.79
CA SER A 80 -5.49 -5.48 5.43
C SER A 80 -4.41 -6.15 6.29
N ALA A 81 -3.12 -5.99 5.96
CA ALA A 81 -2.03 -6.50 6.79
C ALA A 81 -1.90 -5.73 8.11
N THR A 82 -2.29 -4.46 8.15
CA THR A 82 -2.36 -3.68 9.41
C THR A 82 -3.59 -4.01 10.27
N GLU A 83 -4.54 -4.79 9.75
CA GLU A 83 -5.71 -5.31 10.46
C GLU A 83 -5.50 -6.75 10.96
N GLU A 84 -4.26 -7.21 11.15
CA GLU A 84 -4.06 -8.40 11.98
C GLU A 84 -4.76 -8.15 13.33
N PRO A 85 -5.73 -8.99 13.73
CA PRO A 85 -6.34 -8.85 15.04
C PRO A 85 -5.19 -8.94 16.03
N ILE A 86 -4.98 -7.89 16.84
CA ILE A 86 -4.09 -7.94 17.99
C ILE A 86 -4.44 -9.27 18.67
N PRO A 87 -3.55 -10.27 18.68
CA PRO A 87 -3.90 -11.57 19.22
C PRO A 87 -4.38 -11.32 20.63
N GLU A 88 -5.60 -11.75 20.92
CA GLU A 88 -6.28 -11.67 22.21
C GLU A 88 -5.57 -12.50 23.32
N ARG A 89 -4.26 -12.70 23.17
CA ARG A 89 -3.40 -13.58 23.92
C ARG A 89 -2.17 -12.83 24.36
N GLN A 90 -2.34 -12.03 25.40
CA GLN A 90 -1.44 -12.02 26.54
C GLN A 90 -2.19 -11.47 27.74
N ARG A 91 -3.19 -12.24 28.19
CA ARG A 91 -3.71 -12.19 29.55
C ARG A 91 -2.57 -12.63 30.48
N ILE A 92 -1.58 -11.75 30.69
CA ILE A 92 -0.60 -11.89 31.77
C ILE A 92 -1.34 -11.58 33.06
N THR A 93 -2.03 -12.61 33.57
CA THR A 93 -2.36 -12.77 34.98
C THR A 93 -2.13 -14.23 35.34
N LYS A 94 -0.88 -14.68 35.16
CA LYS A 94 -0.27 -15.71 36.00
C LYS A 94 0.90 -15.08 36.74
N ALA A 95 0.62 -14.46 37.89
CA ALA A 95 1.58 -14.25 38.97
C ALA A 95 0.92 -13.53 40.15
N THR A 96 0.25 -14.29 41.03
CA THR A 96 0.25 -14.10 42.50
C THR A 96 -0.43 -15.35 43.07
N GLY A 97 0.22 -16.31 43.71
CA GLY A 97 1.61 -16.58 44.00
C GLY A 97 1.62 -17.98 44.60
N GLU A 98 2.58 -18.82 44.24
CA GLU A 98 2.94 -19.94 45.10
C GLU A 98 3.73 -19.39 46.29
N SER A 99 3.24 -19.64 47.49
CA SER A 99 4.06 -19.82 48.70
C SER A 99 3.22 -20.50 49.78
N ASN A 100 3.62 -21.74 50.07
CA ASN A 100 3.17 -22.71 51.09
C ASN A 100 1.86 -23.46 50.86
#